data_AF-A0A961P6B6-F1
#
_entry.id   AF-A0A961P6B6-F1
#
_cell.length_a   1.000
_cell.length_b   1.000
_cell.length_c   1.000
_cell.angle_alpha   90.00
_cell.angle_beta   90.00
_cell.angle_gamma   90.00
#
_symmetry.space_group_name_H-M   'P 1'
#
loop_
_entity.id
_entity.type
_entity.pdbx_description
1 polymer ?
#
loop_
_entity_poly.entity_id
_entity_poly.type
_entity_poly.pdbx_seq_one_letter_code
_entity_poly.pdbx_strand_id
1 'polypeptide(L)' 'AAFAYTTLVPGLAATWVWFALVGRIGPVRASTYHFLNPFFGVSVAALLLGERLGALDVVGVAIVTLGILAVQISRQKPV' A
#
# COMPACT_ATOMS: atom_id res chain seq x y z
N ALA A 1 -17.66 -18.41 -8.41
CA ALA A 1 -16.22 -18.26 -8.16
C ALA A 1 -15.85 -16.83 -7.73
N ALA A 2 -16.13 -15.79 -8.53
CA ALA A 2 -15.77 -14.41 -8.23
C ALA A 2 -16.25 -13.91 -6.84
N PHE A 3 -17.53 -14.14 -6.49
CA PHE A 3 -18.07 -13.76 -5.18
C PHE A 3 -17.30 -14.37 -4.00
N ALA A 4 -16.96 -15.66 -4.09
CA ALA A 4 -16.19 -16.33 -3.04
C ALA A 4 -14.76 -15.77 -2.95
N TYR A 5 -14.10 -15.55 -4.09
CA TYR A 5 -12.76 -14.97 -4.14
C TYR A 5 -12.72 -13.57 -3.51
N THR A 6 -13.60 -12.65 -3.93
CA THR A 6 -13.60 -11.26 -3.42
C THR A 6 -14.00 -11.19 -1.95
N THR A 7 -14.89 -12.08 -1.50
CA THR A 7 -15.31 -12.10 -0.08
C THR A 7 -14.21 -12.67 0.81
N LEU A 8 -13.58 -13.76 0.41
CA LEU A 8 -12.61 -14.46 1.27
C LEU A 8 -11.23 -13.82 1.24
N VAL A 9 -10.74 -13.42 0.06
CA VAL A 9 -9.34 -12.97 -0.10
C VAL A 9 -9.17 -11.49 0.30
N PRO A 10 -9.65 -10.49 -0.46
CA PRO A 10 -9.53 -9.11 -0.03
C PRO A 10 -10.53 -8.74 1.09
N GLY A 11 -11.67 -9.43 1.19
CA GLY A 11 -12.65 -9.16 2.25
C GLY A 11 -12.21 -9.66 3.62
N LEU A 12 -12.09 -10.98 3.79
CA LEU A 12 -11.78 -11.59 5.09
C LEU A 12 -10.28 -11.64 5.38
N ALA A 13 -9.49 -12.23 4.49
CA ALA A 13 -8.08 -12.52 4.76
C ALA A 13 -7.24 -11.24 4.86
N ALA A 14 -7.40 -10.28 3.94
CA ALA A 14 -6.66 -9.02 4.00
C ALA A 14 -7.02 -8.21 5.26
N THR A 15 -8.31 -8.17 5.64
CA THR A 15 -8.77 -7.52 6.87
C THR A 15 -8.18 -8.20 8.11
N TRP A 16 -8.16 -9.53 8.14
CA TRP A 16 -7.55 -10.28 9.25
C TRP A 16 -6.04 -10.02 9.36
N VAL A 17 -5.31 -10.03 8.24
CA VAL A 17 -3.88 -9.68 8.20
C VAL A 17 -3.65 -8.24 8.69
N TRP A 18 -4.52 -7.30 8.29
CA TRP A 18 -4.45 -5.93 8.76
C TRP A 18 -4.58 -5.86 10.29
N PHE A 19 -5.61 -6.50 10.87
CA PHE A 19 -5.79 -6.53 12.32
C PHE A 19 -4.62 -7.20 13.05
N ALA A 20 -4.11 -8.30 12.51
CA ALA A 20 -2.93 -8.98 13.05
C ALA A 20 -1.69 -8.07 13.04
N LEU A 21 -1.50 -7.28 11.98
CA LEU A 21 -0.41 -6.33 11.88
C LEU A 21 -0.57 -5.17 12.87
N VAL A 22 -1.78 -4.62 12.98
CA VAL A 22 -2.13 -3.58 13.97
C VAL A 22 -1.85 -4.08 15.39
N GLY A 23 -2.20 -5.32 15.72
CA GLY A 23 -1.90 -5.93 17.02
C GLY A 23 -0.40 -6.09 17.32
N ARG A 24 0.45 -6.23 16.29
CA ARG A 24 1.90 -6.41 16.44
C ARG A 24 2.70 -5.12 16.49
N ILE A 25 2.40 -4.16 15.60
CA ILE A 25 3.20 -2.93 15.43
C ILE A 25 2.43 -1.65 15.75
N GLY A 26 1.16 -1.76 16.11
CA GLY A 26 0.26 -0.65 16.37
C GLY A 26 -0.34 -0.05 15.09
N PRO A 27 -1.51 0.60 15.20
CA PRO A 27 -2.24 1.14 14.05
C PRO A 27 -1.48 2.23 13.31
N VAL A 28 -0.69 3.03 14.03
CA VAL A 28 0.13 4.10 13.45
C VAL A 28 1.15 3.56 12.44
N ARG A 29 1.95 2.56 12.83
CA ARG A 29 2.99 2.00 11.95
C ARG A 29 2.38 1.17 10.83
N ALA A 30 1.29 0.43 11.11
CA ALA A 30 0.56 -0.33 10.11
C ALA A 30 -0.01 0.57 8.99
N SER A 31 -0.60 1.72 9.33
CA SER A 31 -1.11 2.67 8.34
C SER A 31 0.00 3.27 7.47
N THR A 32 1.20 3.46 8.01
CA THR A 32 2.36 3.92 7.21
C THR A 32 2.73 2.93 6.11
N TYR A 33 2.70 1.62 6.40
CA TYR A 33 2.92 0.60 5.38
C TYR A 33 1.79 0.54 4.36
N HIS A 34 0.54 0.78 4.77
CA HIS A 34 -0.59 0.80 3.85
C HIS A 34 -0.47 1.92 2.81
N PHE A 35 0.19 3.03 3.12
CA PHE A 35 0.42 4.08 2.14
C PHE A 35 1.34 3.64 0.99
N LEU A 36 2.09 2.53 1.10
CA LEU A 36 2.86 1.98 -0.03
C LEU A 36 1.97 1.32 -1.11
N ASN A 37 0.67 1.13 -0.85
CA ASN A 37 -0.25 0.50 -1.80
C ASN A 37 -0.22 1.10 -3.22
N PRO A 38 -0.18 2.42 -3.43
CA PRO A 38 -0.15 2.97 -4.79
C PRO A 38 1.14 2.64 -5.54
N PHE A 39 2.29 2.63 -4.86
CA PHE A 39 3.56 2.20 -5.46
C PHE A 39 3.50 0.73 -5.90
N PHE A 40 3.05 -0.15 -5.01
CA PHE A 40 2.90 -1.56 -5.34
C PHE A 40 1.82 -1.80 -6.39
N GLY A 41 0.71 -1.05 -6.34
CA GLY A 41 -0.38 -1.14 -7.31
C GLY A 41 0.09 -0.85 -8.73
N VAL A 42 0.80 0.27 -8.93
CA VAL A 42 1.37 0.65 -10.24
C VAL A 42 2.45 -0.35 -10.68
N SER A 43 3.31 -0.79 -9.76
CA SER A 43 4.36 -1.78 -10.06
C SER A 43 3.77 -3.12 -10.49
N VAL A 44 2.74 -3.60 -9.79
CA VAL A 44 2.03 -4.85 -10.09
C VAL A 44 1.24 -4.72 -11.39
N ALA A 45 0.59 -3.59 -11.66
CA ALA A 45 -0.08 -3.32 -12.93
C ALA A 45 0.91 -3.39 -14.11
N ALA A 46 2.06 -2.72 -13.99
CA ALA A 46 3.09 -2.74 -15.01
C ALA A 46 3.67 -4.15 -15.24
N LEU A 47 3.93 -4.90 -14.17
CA LEU A 47 4.55 -6.23 -14.25
C LEU A 47 3.58 -7.34 -14.69
N LEU A 48 2.33 -7.34 -14.21
CA LEU A 48 1.38 -8.41 -14.47
C LEU A 48 0.47 -8.14 -15.66
N LEU A 49 0.05 -6.89 -15.89
CA LEU A 49 -0.82 -6.52 -17.01
C LEU A 49 -0.02 -6.04 -18.23
N GLY A 50 1.27 -5.74 -18.06
CA GLY A 50 2.11 -5.20 -19.14
C GLY A 50 1.71 -3.79 -19.56
N GLU A 51 0.99 -3.06 -18.69
CA GLU A 51 0.59 -1.69 -18.97
C GLU A 51 1.84 -0.81 -19.12
N ARG A 52 1.85 -0.01 -20.20
CA ARG A 52 2.93 0.94 -20.44
C ARG A 52 2.83 2.04 -19.40
N LEU A 53 3.80 2.07 -18.48
CA LEU A 53 3.98 3.17 -17.55
C LEU A 53 4.16 4.48 -18.32
N GLY A 54 3.12 5.30 -18.31
CA GLY A 54 3.13 6.63 -18.89
C GLY A 54 3.89 7.62 -18.00
N ALA A 55 4.21 8.79 -18.56
CA ALA A 55 4.86 9.85 -17.79
C ALA A 55 4.02 10.28 -16.57
N LEU A 56 2.69 10.25 -16.68
CA LEU A 56 1.78 10.55 -15.57
C LEU A 56 1.83 9.51 -14.46
N ASP A 57 2.01 8.22 -14.78
CA ASP A 57 2.14 7.15 -13.78
C ASP A 57 3.42 7.33 -12.97
N VAL A 58 4.52 7.65 -13.65
CA VAL A 58 5.81 7.93 -13.00
C VAL A 58 5.71 9.14 -12.07
N VAL A 59 5.05 10.22 -12.52
CA VAL A 59 4.82 11.41 -11.68
C VAL A 59 3.93 11.10 -10.49
N GLY A 60 2.84 10.35 -10.69
CA GLY A 60 1.94 9.92 -9.62
C GLY A 60 2.65 9.06 -8.57
N VAL A 61 3.43 8.08 -9.01
CA VAL A 61 4.26 7.25 -8.14
C VAL A 61 5.25 8.12 -7.37
N ALA A 62 5.96 9.04 -8.04
CA ALA A 62 6.91 9.93 -7.38
C ALA A 62 6.25 10.79 -6.30
N ILE A 63 5.09 11.40 -6.58
CA ILE A 63 4.33 12.22 -5.63
C ILE A 63 3.91 11.38 -4.41
N VAL A 64 3.37 10.18 -4.63
CA VAL A 64 2.96 9.30 -3.52
C VAL A 64 4.16 8.86 -2.69
N THR A 65 5.25 8.41 -3.32
CA THR A 65 6.47 7.99 -2.64
C THR A 65 7.04 9.13 -1.81
N LEU A 66 7.08 10.35 -2.33
CA LEU A 66 7.50 11.55 -1.59
C LEU A 66 6.58 11.85 -0.40
N GLY A 67 5.26 11.73 -0.57
CA GLY A 67 4.30 11.92 0.52
C GLY A 67 4.48 10.91 1.65
N ILE A 68 4.70 9.63 1.33
CA ILE A 68 4.98 8.57 2.31
C ILE A 68 6.27 8.87 3.06
N LEU A 69 7.32 9.21 2.33
CA LEU A 69 8.62 9.52 2.91
C LEU A 69 8.52 10.72 3.86
N ALA A 70 7.83 11.79 3.46
CA ALA A 70 7.59 12.97 4.29
C ALA A 70 6.85 12.62 5.59
N VAL A 71 5.81 11.78 5.52
CA VAL A 71 5.08 11.30 6.71
C VAL A 71 5.98 10.45 7.60
N GLN A 72 6.80 9.57 7.02
CA GLN A 72 7.74 8.74 7.77
C GLN A 72 8.76 9.59 8.52
N ILE A 73 9.38 10.57 7.85
CA ILE A 73 10.36 11.50 8.44
C ILE A 73 9.70 12.30 9.57
N SER A 74 8.50 12.85 9.32
CA SER A 74 7.77 13.67 10.31
C SER A 74 7.37 12.90 11.57
N ARG A 75 7.35 11.56 11.49
CA ARG A 75 6.99 10.67 12.61
C ARG A 75 8.18 9.94 13.22
N GLN A 76 9.41 10.12 12.71
CA GLN A 76 10.61 9.71 13.43
C GLN A 76 10.70 10.60 14.68
N LYS A 77 10.73 9.97 15.85
CA LYS A 77 10.90 10.67 17.13
C LYS A 77 12.11 11.60 17.02
N PRO A 78 12.04 12.87 17.46
CA PRO A 78 13.23 13.67 17.66
C PRO A 78 14.16 12.89 18.59
N VAL A 79 15.41 12.72 18.18
CA VAL A 79 16.48 12.15 19.03
C VAL A 79 16.73 13.00 20.25
#